data_AF-A0A093ZU64-F1
#
_entry.id   AF-A0A093ZU64-F1
#
_cell.length_a   1.000
_cell.length_b   1.000
_cell.length_c   1.000
_cell.angle_alpha   90.00
_cell.angle_beta   90.00
_cell.angle_gamma   90.00
#
_symmetry.space_group_name_H-M   'P 1'
#
loop_
_entity.id
_entity.type
_entity.pdbx_description
1 polymer ?
#
loop_
_entity_poly.entity_id
_entity_poly.type
_entity_poly.pdbx_seq_one_letter_code
_entity_poly.pdbx_strand_id
1 'polypeptide(L)'
;ANQAEGVHCSGPCNLEFVWFEDVCEDAITIKNDVAGQETWIVGGGAYHASDKVVQHNGCGTVNIINFYVEDYGKLYRSCGNCSTQCKRNVYIEGVIAVDGGELAGINSNYGDTATLVNCCYDTAHPCQMYTGCSNGCEPVKAGYCSG
;
A
#
# COMPACT_ATOMS: atom_id res chain seq x y z
N ALA A 1 12.17 0.74 -21.69
CA ALA A 1 13.02 1.26 -20.60
C ALA A 1 12.89 2.79 -20.45
N ASN A 2 11.65 3.31 -20.39
CA ASN A 2 11.33 4.71 -20.09
C ASN A 2 9.88 4.73 -19.57
N GLN A 3 9.59 3.96 -18.52
CA GLN A 3 8.30 4.07 -17.86
C GLN A 3 8.39 5.34 -16.99
N ALA A 4 7.49 6.29 -17.25
CA ALA A 4 7.34 7.46 -16.39
C ALA A 4 6.88 7.00 -15.00
N GLU A 5 7.20 7.74 -13.94
CA GLU A 5 6.71 7.48 -12.58
C GLU A 5 5.22 7.08 -12.58
N GLY A 6 4.82 6.19 -11.67
CA GLY A 6 3.44 5.74 -11.54
C GLY A 6 2.43 6.86 -11.27
N VAL A 7 1.18 6.50 -10.95
CA VAL A 7 0.12 7.49 -10.70
C VAL A 7 0.35 8.20 -9.37
N HIS A 8 0.42 9.53 -9.39
CA HIS A 8 0.56 10.37 -8.20
C HIS A 8 -0.76 11.06 -7.83
N CYS A 9 -1.37 10.58 -6.75
CA CYS A 9 -2.54 11.18 -6.13
C CYS A 9 -2.13 12.34 -5.21
N SER A 10 -2.44 13.56 -5.66
CA SER A 10 -2.13 14.81 -4.92
C SER A 10 -3.25 15.22 -3.96
N GLY A 11 -4.03 14.24 -3.50
CA GLY A 11 -5.25 14.31 -2.70
C GLY A 11 -6.12 13.08 -2.99
N PRO A 12 -7.33 12.98 -2.42
CA PRO A 12 -8.21 11.83 -2.59
C PRO A 12 -8.47 11.52 -4.06
N CYS A 13 -8.29 10.26 -4.44
CA CYS A 13 -8.41 9.79 -5.81
C CYS A 13 -9.36 8.61 -5.93
N ASN A 14 -9.92 8.44 -7.13
CA ASN A 14 -10.54 7.19 -7.56
C ASN A 14 -9.80 6.69 -8.80
N LEU A 15 -9.14 5.54 -8.71
CA LEU A 15 -8.48 4.86 -9.82
C LEU A 15 -9.27 3.59 -10.13
N GLU A 16 -9.74 3.48 -11.37
CA GLU A 16 -10.62 2.38 -11.78
C GLU A 16 -10.02 1.65 -12.98
N PHE A 17 -9.85 0.34 -12.86
CA PHE A 17 -9.40 -0.56 -13.92
C PHE A 17 -8.05 -0.19 -14.56
N VAL A 18 -7.14 0.38 -13.77
CA VAL A 18 -5.79 0.78 -14.20
C VAL A 18 -4.83 -0.40 -14.10
N TRP A 19 -4.02 -0.61 -15.14
CA TRP A 19 -3.02 -1.68 -15.19
C TRP A 19 -1.60 -1.12 -15.28
N PHE A 20 -0.71 -1.69 -14.47
CA PHE A 20 0.73 -1.40 -14.45
C PHE A 20 1.49 -2.66 -14.86
N GLU A 21 1.96 -2.72 -16.11
CA GLU A 21 2.60 -3.92 -16.67
C GLU A 21 4.01 -4.19 -16.14
N ASP A 22 4.70 -3.17 -15.65
CA ASP A 22 6.05 -3.27 -15.08
C ASP A 22 6.29 -2.07 -14.16
N VAL A 23 6.35 -2.31 -12.85
CA VAL A 23 6.45 -1.26 -11.83
C VAL A 23 7.91 -0.95 -11.53
N CYS A 24 8.36 0.27 -11.85
CA CYS A 24 9.75 0.67 -11.67
C CYS A 24 10.12 0.97 -10.21
N GLU A 25 9.43 1.93 -9.58
CA GLU A 25 9.61 2.26 -8.15
C GLU A 25 8.33 1.96 -7.39
N ASP A 26 7.28 2.74 -7.65
CA ASP A 26 5.92 2.57 -7.11
C ASP A 26 4.89 2.72 -8.24
N ALA A 27 3.80 1.96 -8.19
CA ALA A 27 2.71 2.08 -9.17
C ALA A 27 1.79 3.26 -8.85
N ILE A 28 1.47 3.44 -7.56
CA ILE A 28 0.52 4.44 -7.07
C ILE A 28 1.09 5.10 -5.82
N THR A 29 1.17 6.43 -5.82
CA THR A 29 1.62 7.22 -4.66
C THR A 29 0.56 8.20 -4.22
N ILE A 30 0.13 8.13 -2.96
CA ILE A 30 -0.92 8.96 -2.35
C ILE A 30 -0.25 9.95 -1.40
N LYS A 31 -0.35 11.26 -1.66
CA LYS A 31 0.51 12.26 -1.01
C LYS A 31 -0.19 13.19 -0.01
N ASN A 32 -1.32 13.79 -0.39
CA ASN A 32 -1.87 14.93 0.35
C ASN A 32 -3.24 14.67 0.99
N ASP A 33 -3.67 13.42 1.04
CA ASP A 33 -4.88 13.02 1.76
C ASP A 33 -4.74 13.41 3.24
N VAL A 34 -5.85 13.80 3.86
CA VAL A 34 -5.91 14.15 5.29
C VAL A 34 -6.79 13.18 6.06
N ALA A 35 -6.68 13.19 7.39
CA ALA A 35 -7.47 12.30 8.24
C ALA A 35 -8.98 12.39 7.92
N GLY A 36 -9.61 11.23 7.70
CA GLY A 36 -11.02 11.12 7.32
C GLY A 36 -11.29 11.15 5.82
N GLN A 37 -10.29 11.39 4.98
CA GLN A 37 -10.41 11.23 3.53
C GLN A 37 -10.08 9.81 3.07
N GLU A 38 -10.55 9.49 1.87
CA GLU A 38 -10.44 8.17 1.29
C GLU A 38 -9.99 8.22 -0.16
N THR A 39 -8.98 7.43 -0.49
CA THR A 39 -8.59 7.11 -1.87
C THR A 39 -9.07 5.70 -2.22
N TRP A 40 -9.62 5.53 -3.41
CA TRP A 40 -10.16 4.27 -3.91
C TRP A 40 -9.37 3.78 -5.12
N ILE A 41 -8.94 2.52 -5.06
CA ILE A 41 -8.27 1.78 -6.13
C ILE A 41 -9.14 0.57 -6.40
N VAL A 42 -9.87 0.56 -7.52
CA VAL A 42 -10.94 -0.40 -7.79
C VAL A 42 -10.67 -1.13 -9.11
N GLY A 43 -10.48 -2.45 -9.02
CA GLY A 43 -10.10 -3.27 -10.16
C GLY A 43 -8.73 -2.91 -10.72
N GLY A 44 -8.37 -3.51 -11.86
CA GLY A 44 -7.05 -3.32 -12.45
C GLY A 44 -5.99 -4.21 -11.79
N GLY A 45 -4.72 -3.90 -12.03
CA GLY A 45 -3.64 -4.70 -11.46
C GLY A 45 -2.24 -4.15 -11.68
N ALA A 46 -1.26 -4.79 -11.05
CA ALA A 46 0.15 -4.47 -11.18
C ALA A 46 1.01 -5.74 -11.26
N TYR A 47 2.07 -5.68 -12.07
CA TYR A 47 3.07 -6.72 -12.23
C TYR A 47 4.47 -6.18 -11.90
N HIS A 48 5.36 -7.07 -11.45
CA HIS A 48 6.81 -6.82 -11.34
C HIS A 48 7.18 -5.64 -10.42
N ALA A 49 6.49 -5.50 -9.29
CA ALA A 49 6.73 -4.43 -8.32
C ALA A 49 7.73 -4.83 -7.24
N SER A 50 9.03 -4.65 -7.52
CA SER A 50 10.11 -5.15 -6.65
C SER A 50 10.04 -4.71 -5.18
N ASP A 51 9.61 -3.47 -4.89
CA ASP A 51 9.45 -2.97 -3.51
C ASP A 51 7.98 -2.84 -3.09
N LYS A 52 7.23 -1.93 -3.71
CA LYS A 52 5.86 -1.60 -3.31
C LYS A 52 4.99 -1.15 -4.48
N VAL A 53 3.71 -1.51 -4.44
CA VAL A 53 2.72 -1.11 -5.45
C VAL A 53 2.07 0.21 -5.06
N VAL A 54 1.54 0.30 -3.83
CA VAL A 54 0.85 1.48 -3.29
C VAL A 54 1.64 2.09 -2.14
N GLN A 55 2.16 3.30 -2.37
CA GLN A 55 2.84 4.11 -1.36
C GLN A 55 1.87 5.15 -0.77
N HIS A 56 1.57 5.04 0.52
CA HIS A 56 0.67 5.97 1.21
C HIS A 56 1.47 6.95 2.09
N ASN A 57 1.72 8.14 1.55
CA ASN A 57 2.40 9.26 2.22
C ASN A 57 1.42 10.22 2.91
N GLY A 58 0.20 10.38 2.36
CA GLY A 58 -0.90 11.14 2.95
C GLY A 58 -1.46 10.51 4.23
N CYS A 59 -2.55 11.04 4.77
CA CYS A 59 -3.27 10.49 5.93
C CYS A 59 -4.65 9.98 5.50
N GLY A 60 -5.36 9.29 6.40
CA GLY A 60 -6.71 8.79 6.08
C GLY A 60 -6.69 7.34 5.63
N THR A 61 -7.55 6.97 4.70
CA THR A 61 -7.81 5.57 4.33
C THR A 61 -7.57 5.32 2.84
N VAL A 62 -6.94 4.18 2.53
CA VAL A 62 -6.84 3.67 1.16
C VAL A 62 -7.66 2.40 1.03
N ASN A 63 -8.60 2.41 0.09
CA ASN A 63 -9.45 1.28 -0.22
C ASN A 63 -8.93 0.62 -1.51
N ILE A 64 -8.48 -0.64 -1.42
CA ILE A 64 -7.99 -1.44 -2.55
C ILE A 64 -8.96 -2.59 -2.76
N ILE A 65 -9.76 -2.49 -3.82
CA ILE A 65 -10.93 -3.34 -4.05
C ILE A 65 -10.77 -4.11 -5.36
N ASN A 66 -10.85 -5.45 -5.32
CA ASN A 66 -10.78 -6.34 -6.48
C ASN A 66 -9.54 -6.14 -7.38
N PHE A 67 -8.40 -5.76 -6.78
CA PHE A 67 -7.14 -5.53 -7.48
C PHE A 67 -6.37 -6.84 -7.68
N TYR A 68 -5.66 -6.97 -8.80
CA TYR A 68 -4.74 -8.07 -9.07
C TYR A 68 -3.29 -7.62 -8.88
N VAL A 69 -2.48 -8.42 -8.18
CA VAL A 69 -1.04 -8.14 -8.06
C VAL A 69 -0.24 -9.42 -8.19
N GLU A 70 0.84 -9.38 -8.97
CA GLU A 70 1.75 -10.51 -9.18
C GLU A 70 3.21 -10.06 -9.23
N ASP A 71 4.11 -10.88 -8.68
CA ASP A 71 5.55 -10.60 -8.58
C ASP A 71 5.80 -9.24 -7.91
N TYR A 72 5.52 -9.19 -6.60
CA TYR A 72 5.49 -7.93 -5.84
C TYR A 72 6.14 -8.05 -4.46
N GLY A 73 6.79 -6.97 -4.02
CA GLY A 73 7.32 -6.87 -2.67
C GLY A 73 6.22 -6.60 -1.63
N LYS A 74 5.44 -5.54 -1.84
CA LYS A 74 4.35 -5.11 -0.94
C LYS A 74 3.20 -4.52 -1.75
N LEU A 75 1.97 -4.93 -1.51
CA LEU A 75 0.82 -4.29 -2.18
C LEU A 75 0.60 -2.87 -1.63
N TYR A 76 0.55 -2.71 -0.32
CA TYR A 76 0.36 -1.43 0.34
C TYR A 76 1.41 -1.17 1.41
N ARG A 77 1.96 0.06 1.43
CA ARG A 77 2.85 0.52 2.49
C ARG A 77 2.44 1.89 3.02
N SER A 78 2.14 1.93 4.33
CA SER A 78 2.07 3.18 5.10
C SER A 78 3.47 3.78 5.23
N CYS A 79 3.69 5.03 4.81
CA CYS A 79 5.02 5.61 4.83
C CYS A 79 5.65 5.61 6.24
N GLY A 80 6.67 4.78 6.44
CA GLY A 80 7.27 4.59 7.76
C GLY A 80 8.35 5.62 8.12
N ASN A 81 8.81 6.45 7.18
CA ASN A 81 9.93 7.39 7.38
C ASN A 81 9.69 8.80 6.82
N CYS A 82 8.45 9.10 6.42
CA CYS A 82 8.03 10.43 5.97
C CYS A 82 8.32 11.51 7.02
N SER A 83 8.59 12.72 6.55
CA SER A 83 8.85 13.89 7.41
C SER A 83 7.67 14.23 8.31
N THR A 84 6.45 14.01 7.81
CA THR A 84 5.21 14.10 8.57
C THR A 84 4.62 12.71 8.74
N GLN A 85 4.24 12.38 9.97
CA GLN A 85 3.63 11.10 10.31
C GLN A 85 2.22 11.31 10.86
N CYS A 86 1.34 10.40 10.52
CA CYS A 86 -0.05 10.41 10.90
C CYS A 86 -0.61 8.99 10.85
N LYS A 87 -1.77 8.81 11.45
CA LYS A 87 -2.51 7.56 11.34
C LYS A 87 -2.99 7.35 9.90
N ARG A 88 -2.70 6.15 9.37
CA ARG A 88 -3.16 5.68 8.06
C ARG A 88 -3.93 4.37 8.21
N ASN A 89 -4.95 4.19 7.40
CA ASN A 89 -5.71 2.95 7.34
C ASN A 89 -5.64 2.38 5.93
N VAL A 90 -5.69 1.06 5.82
CA VAL A 90 -5.89 0.38 4.55
C VAL A 90 -7.02 -0.63 4.68
N TYR A 91 -7.90 -0.62 3.70
CA TYR A 91 -8.95 -1.62 3.53
C TYR A 91 -8.70 -2.34 2.22
N ILE A 92 -8.44 -3.64 2.29
CA ILE A 92 -8.09 -4.49 1.15
C ILE A 92 -9.18 -5.55 1.02
N GLU A 93 -9.93 -5.54 -0.08
CA GLU A 93 -11.03 -6.47 -0.31
C GLU A 93 -10.94 -7.12 -1.68
N GLY A 94 -11.18 -8.43 -1.74
CA GLY A 94 -11.31 -9.17 -2.99
C GLY A 94 -10.04 -9.22 -3.84
N VAL A 95 -8.89 -8.89 -3.24
CA VAL A 95 -7.61 -8.87 -3.94
C VAL A 95 -7.11 -10.28 -4.22
N ILE A 96 -6.55 -10.47 -5.41
CA ILE A 96 -5.77 -11.67 -5.75
C ILE A 96 -4.31 -11.25 -5.82
N ALA A 97 -3.48 -11.85 -4.98
CA ALA A 97 -2.07 -11.53 -4.87
C ALA A 97 -1.23 -12.81 -5.04
N VAL A 98 -0.32 -12.80 -6.00
CA VAL A 98 0.45 -13.98 -6.43
C VAL A 98 1.95 -13.67 -6.38
N ASP A 99 2.75 -14.63 -5.93
CA ASP A 99 4.21 -14.58 -5.93
C ASP A 99 4.76 -13.29 -5.30
N GLY A 100 4.30 -12.96 -4.09
CA GLY A 100 4.78 -11.74 -3.43
C GLY A 100 4.88 -11.77 -1.92
N GLY A 101 5.23 -10.60 -1.38
CA GLY A 101 5.49 -10.40 0.04
C GLY A 101 4.23 -10.12 0.85
N GLU A 102 4.10 -8.92 1.38
CA GLU A 102 2.99 -8.55 2.28
C GLU A 102 1.90 -7.77 1.51
N LEU A 103 0.64 -7.99 1.86
CA LEU A 103 -0.46 -7.18 1.32
C LEU A 103 -0.47 -5.82 1.99
N ALA A 104 -0.27 -5.76 3.31
CA ALA A 104 -0.29 -4.52 4.07
C ALA A 104 0.92 -4.39 5.01
N GLY A 105 1.70 -3.33 4.81
CA GLY A 105 2.76 -2.87 5.73
C GLY A 105 2.31 -1.62 6.51
N ILE A 106 1.92 -1.77 7.77
CA ILE A 106 1.38 -0.70 8.63
C ILE A 106 2.32 -0.30 9.76
N ASN A 107 2.26 0.95 10.23
CA ASN A 107 3.06 1.44 11.35
C ASN A 107 2.24 1.42 12.66
N SER A 108 2.48 0.39 13.48
CA SER A 108 1.72 0.14 14.71
C SER A 108 1.81 1.28 15.73
N ASN A 109 2.97 1.93 15.82
CA ASN A 109 3.22 3.05 16.73
C ASN A 109 2.49 4.35 16.34
N TYR A 110 2.00 4.47 15.10
CA TYR A 110 1.15 5.59 14.67
C TYR A 110 -0.35 5.25 14.71
N GLY A 111 -0.70 4.05 15.19
CA GLY A 111 -2.09 3.60 15.30
C GLY A 111 -2.72 3.23 13.96
N ASP A 112 -1.89 2.90 12.97
CA ASP A 112 -2.34 2.46 11.67
C ASP A 112 -3.19 1.19 11.78
N THR A 113 -4.13 1.03 10.86
CA THR A 113 -4.96 -0.18 10.77
C THR A 113 -4.93 -0.77 9.38
N ALA A 114 -5.02 -2.09 9.31
CA ALA A 114 -5.21 -2.84 8.07
C ALA A 114 -6.42 -3.75 8.24
N THR A 115 -7.25 -3.80 7.21
CA THR A 115 -8.39 -4.70 7.14
C THR A 115 -8.31 -5.50 5.85
N LEU A 116 -8.24 -6.82 5.94
CA LEU A 116 -8.14 -7.72 4.79
C LEU A 116 -9.39 -8.60 4.73
N VAL A 117 -10.13 -8.52 3.63
CA VAL A 117 -11.43 -9.21 3.47
C VAL A 117 -11.46 -9.95 2.13
N ASN A 118 -11.77 -11.25 2.16
CA ASN A 118 -11.93 -12.05 0.94
C ASN A 118 -10.72 -12.00 -0.02
N CYS A 119 -9.51 -11.85 0.51
CA CYS A 119 -8.29 -11.82 -0.30
C CYS A 119 -7.74 -13.25 -0.52
N CYS A 120 -7.23 -13.49 -1.73
CA CYS A 120 -6.49 -14.70 -2.07
C CYS A 120 -5.01 -14.35 -2.19
N TYR A 121 -4.16 -14.99 -1.40
CA TYR A 121 -2.71 -14.75 -1.41
C TYR A 121 -1.93 -16.01 -1.00
N ASP A 122 -0.66 -16.06 -1.38
CA ASP A 122 0.26 -17.16 -1.13
C ASP A 122 1.27 -16.89 0.00
N THR A 123 1.43 -15.62 0.39
CA THR A 123 2.28 -15.22 1.51
C THR A 123 1.83 -15.78 2.86
N ALA A 124 2.80 -16.16 3.69
CA ALA A 124 2.55 -16.56 5.08
C ALA A 124 2.20 -15.37 5.99
N HIS A 125 2.56 -14.16 5.58
CA HIS A 125 2.48 -12.94 6.40
C HIS A 125 1.86 -11.78 5.60
N PRO A 126 0.55 -11.84 5.33
CA PRO A 126 -0.13 -10.83 4.50
C PRO A 126 -0.21 -9.45 5.16
N CYS A 127 -0.08 -9.37 6.49
CA CYS A 127 -0.15 -8.12 7.23
C CYS A 127 1.07 -8.01 8.18
N GLN A 128 1.96 -7.06 7.88
CA GLN A 128 3.18 -6.80 8.62
C GLN A 128 3.06 -5.47 9.36
N MET A 129 3.31 -5.52 10.67
CA MET A 129 3.48 -4.32 11.46
C MET A 129 4.94 -3.87 11.45
N TYR A 130 5.13 -2.57 11.43
CA TYR A 130 6.39 -1.88 11.58
C TYR A 130 6.32 -0.90 12.75
N THR A 131 7.49 -0.54 13.27
CA THR A 131 7.69 0.67 14.05
C THR A 131 8.22 1.73 13.10
N GLY A 132 7.32 2.62 12.66
CA GLY A 132 7.68 3.78 11.87
C GLY A 132 8.51 4.76 12.69
N CYS A 133 9.24 5.61 12.00
CA CYS A 133 10.10 6.62 12.58
C CYS A 133 10.01 7.90 11.73
N SER A 134 10.33 9.07 12.27
CA SER A 134 10.28 10.32 11.49
C SER A 134 11.66 10.66 10.94
N ASN A 135 11.71 11.33 9.78
CA ASN A 135 12.92 11.94 9.20
C ASN A 135 13.97 10.94 8.65
N GLY A 136 13.57 10.02 7.78
CA GLY A 136 14.51 9.28 6.92
C GLY A 136 15.28 8.12 7.56
N CYS A 137 14.95 7.76 8.79
CA CYS A 137 15.38 6.49 9.39
C CYS A 137 14.65 5.30 8.75
N GLU A 138 15.21 4.10 8.92
CA GLU A 138 14.61 2.88 8.37
C GLU A 138 13.60 2.26 9.37
N PRO A 139 12.32 2.06 8.98
CA PRO A 139 11.33 1.42 9.84
C PRO A 139 11.69 -0.04 10.13
N VAL A 140 11.53 -0.47 11.38
CA VAL A 140 11.82 -1.85 11.79
C VAL A 140 10.56 -2.70 11.86
N LYS A 141 10.66 -3.98 11.51
CA LYS A 141 9.54 -4.93 11.65
C LYS A 141 9.18 -5.11 13.13
N ALA A 142 7.88 -5.11 13.41
CA ALA A 142 7.32 -5.12 14.77
C ALA A 142 6.27 -6.23 14.98
N GLY A 143 6.38 -7.33 14.23
CA GLY A 143 5.44 -8.46 14.29
C GLY A 143 4.34 -8.39 13.22
N TYR A 144 3.34 -9.26 13.33
CA TYR A 144 2.30 -9.43 12.31
C TYR A 144 0.93 -9.01 12.84
N CYS A 145 0.08 -8.50 11.95
CA CYS A 145 -1.33 -8.22 12.22
C CYS A 145 -2.21 -9.33 11.65
N SER A 146 -3.41 -9.51 12.20
CA SER A 146 -4.38 -10.49 11.67
C SER A 146 -4.90 -10.09 10.29
N GLY A 147 -4.79 -8.80 9.95
CA GLY A 147 -5.67 -8.19 8.95
C GLY A 147 -7.10 -8.10 9.44
#